data_AF-A0A2W0BFN0-F1
#
_entry.id   AF-A0A2W0BFN0-F1
#
_cell.length_a   1.000
_cell.length_b   1.000
_cell.length_c   1.000
_cell.angle_alpha   90.00
_cell.angle_beta   90.00
_cell.angle_gamma   90.00
#
_symmetry.space_group_name_H-M   'P 1'
#
loop_
_entity.id
_entity.type
_entity.pdbx_description
1 polymer ?
#
loop_
_entity_poly.entity_id
_entity_poly.type
_entity_poly.pdbx_seq_one_letter_code
_entity_poly.pdbx_strand_id
1 'polypeptide(L)'
;MDARLHLLPDARPLKHLSRVHLHCFASETVAQVRLLGDRQIEPGSSALAQLRTAEPLLVVPGDRFIIRQFSPVVTIGGGMVLDSFPLPRGAKQLPAARDFLTALESADLSGAIALRTGRRNAAGLRRDEAVRETGHPRQEIDLQAQALVENGTVLAAADSLLAKSAAVVAAKKLLAELDKFQKGNPLAGGMAKETLREKLDLREAVFSFLLTQLATGKKIEIQGEQVRLAGHGVTMTADEERARKTIEQAFSVAGLKVPLLKDVLASLSIDRPRSQKIMTLLLREGILVKLGDELVFHRAALEQLRRVVIAEKSRTPKMDVGRFKDLIGVTRKHAIPLLEYLDRERITRRVGDLREIL
;
A
#
# COMPACT_ATOMS: atom_id res chain seq x y z
N MET A 1 10.57 25.73 -12.97
CA MET A 1 9.55 25.71 -14.05
C MET A 1 10.16 25.16 -15.32
N ASP A 2 9.36 24.52 -16.18
CA ASP A 2 9.73 24.18 -17.55
C ASP A 2 9.05 25.17 -18.50
N ALA A 3 9.76 25.56 -19.56
CA ALA A 3 9.38 26.66 -20.43
C ALA A 3 9.86 26.44 -21.87
N ARG A 4 9.16 27.11 -22.80
CA ARG A 4 9.67 27.40 -24.14
C ARG A 4 10.47 28.68 -24.07
N LEU A 5 11.75 28.61 -24.38
CA LEU A 5 12.66 29.76 -24.40
C LEU A 5 12.94 30.16 -25.84
N HIS A 6 12.91 31.45 -26.13
CA HIS A 6 13.27 32.05 -27.41
C HIS A 6 14.40 33.07 -27.21
N LEU A 7 15.44 32.97 -28.02
CA LEU A 7 16.60 33.84 -27.99
C LEU A 7 16.49 34.88 -29.11
N LEU A 8 16.82 36.14 -28.83
CA LEU A 8 16.79 37.21 -29.83
C LEU A 8 17.85 36.98 -30.94
N PRO A 9 17.62 37.44 -32.18
CA PRO A 9 18.58 37.31 -33.28
C PRO A 9 19.94 37.96 -33.01
N ASP A 10 19.98 39.05 -32.24
CA ASP A 10 21.21 39.80 -31.95
C ASP A 10 21.90 39.36 -30.65
N ALA A 11 21.34 38.36 -29.97
CA ALA A 11 21.92 37.84 -28.74
C ALA A 11 23.13 36.91 -29.04
N ARG A 12 23.95 36.65 -28.01
CA ARG A 12 24.98 35.60 -28.08
C ARG A 12 24.36 34.22 -27.84
N PRO A 13 24.91 33.13 -28.41
CA PRO A 13 24.42 31.79 -28.14
C PRO A 13 24.34 31.48 -26.64
N LEU A 14 23.19 30.96 -26.20
CA LEU A 14 22.93 30.67 -24.80
C LEU A 14 23.27 29.21 -24.48
N LYS A 15 24.36 28.99 -23.74
CA LYS A 15 24.84 27.64 -23.39
C LYS A 15 23.97 26.98 -22.32
N HIS A 16 23.95 25.65 -22.31
CA HIS A 16 23.40 24.86 -21.22
C HIS A 16 24.04 25.25 -19.88
N LEU A 17 23.24 25.34 -18.81
CA LEU A 17 23.59 25.80 -17.46
C LEU A 17 23.97 27.28 -17.30
N SER A 18 23.74 28.10 -18.33
CA SER A 18 23.94 29.55 -18.21
C SER A 18 23.04 30.16 -17.12
N ARG A 19 23.58 31.16 -16.42
CA ARG A 19 22.81 31.99 -15.49
C ARG A 19 22.25 33.20 -16.22
N VAL A 20 21.00 33.55 -15.93
CA VAL A 20 20.29 34.69 -16.51
C VAL A 20 19.51 35.43 -15.42
N HIS A 21 19.28 36.73 -15.60
CA HIS A 21 18.22 37.42 -14.86
C HIS A 21 16.89 37.06 -15.52
N LEU A 22 15.95 36.57 -14.72
CA LEU A 22 14.60 36.22 -15.12
C LEU A 22 13.67 37.30 -14.58
N HIS A 23 12.93 37.93 -15.49
CA HIS A 23 11.87 38.87 -15.15
C HIS A 23 10.53 38.24 -15.52
N CYS A 24 9.63 38.13 -14.54
CA CYS A 24 8.28 37.63 -14.73
C CYS A 24 7.32 38.48 -13.89
N PHE A 25 6.41 39.17 -14.56
CA PHE A 25 5.56 40.20 -13.96
C PHE A 25 6.37 41.20 -13.11
N ALA A 26 6.01 41.39 -11.84
CA ALA A 26 6.69 42.28 -10.90
C ALA A 26 7.90 41.63 -10.20
N SER A 27 8.27 40.40 -10.55
CA SER A 27 9.37 39.67 -9.92
C SER A 27 10.62 39.66 -10.79
N GLU A 28 11.78 39.84 -10.16
CA GLU A 28 13.11 39.62 -10.74
C GLU A 28 13.86 38.60 -9.90
N THR A 29 14.45 37.59 -10.53
CA THR A 29 15.31 36.61 -9.84
C THR A 29 16.39 36.08 -10.77
N VAL A 30 17.42 35.45 -10.21
CA VAL A 30 18.41 34.74 -11.01
C VAL A 30 17.92 33.33 -11.30
N ALA A 31 18.01 32.90 -12.56
CA ALA A 31 17.70 31.55 -12.98
C ALA A 31 18.89 30.86 -13.66
N GLN A 32 19.05 29.56 -13.43
CA GLN A 32 19.90 28.69 -14.22
C GLN A 32 19.08 28.03 -15.33
N VAL A 33 19.53 28.18 -16.58
CA VAL A 33 18.88 27.63 -17.77
C VAL A 33 19.39 26.22 -18.03
N ARG A 34 18.53 25.22 -17.86
CA ARG A 34 18.82 23.82 -18.17
C ARG A 34 18.09 23.41 -19.45
N LEU A 35 18.78 23.50 -20.58
CA LEU A 35 18.27 23.04 -21.87
C LEU A 35 17.93 21.54 -21.83
N LEU A 36 16.78 21.17 -22.40
CA LEU A 36 16.29 19.81 -22.38
C LEU A 36 16.69 19.08 -23.66
N GLY A 37 17.98 18.79 -23.85
CA GLY A 37 18.51 18.01 -24.99
C GLY A 37 19.56 18.75 -25.82
N ASP A 38 19.49 20.07 -25.83
CA ASP A 38 20.41 20.92 -26.59
C ASP A 38 21.61 21.37 -25.74
N ARG A 39 22.78 21.56 -26.37
CA ARG A 39 23.98 22.08 -25.69
C ARG A 39 24.00 23.60 -25.61
N GLN A 40 23.35 24.26 -26.58
CA GLN A 40 23.16 25.70 -26.63
C GLN A 40 21.95 26.06 -27.48
N ILE A 41 21.45 27.28 -27.34
CA ILE A 41 20.44 27.88 -28.23
C ILE A 41 21.14 28.93 -29.10
N GLU A 42 20.99 28.80 -30.41
CA GLU A 42 21.50 29.79 -31.37
C GLU A 42 20.63 31.05 -31.40
N PRO A 43 21.19 32.21 -31.79
CA PRO A 43 20.43 33.45 -31.93
C PRO A 43 19.22 33.28 -32.87
N GLY A 44 18.09 33.86 -32.50
CA GLY A 44 16.82 33.73 -33.24
C GLY A 44 16.12 32.37 -33.09
N SER A 45 16.69 31.42 -32.35
CA SER A 45 16.13 30.08 -32.18
C SER A 45 15.37 29.92 -30.87
N SER A 46 14.60 28.84 -30.78
CA SER A 46 13.84 28.47 -29.58
C SER A 46 14.18 27.05 -29.12
N ALA A 47 14.15 26.82 -27.81
CA ALA A 47 14.34 25.49 -27.23
C ALA A 47 13.47 25.28 -25.99
N LEU A 48 13.25 24.01 -25.64
CA LEU A 48 12.65 23.65 -24.37
C LEU A 48 13.72 23.68 -23.27
N ALA A 49 13.42 24.35 -22.16
CA ALA A 49 14.34 24.51 -21.04
C ALA A 49 13.63 24.36 -19.70
N GLN A 50 14.36 23.90 -18.70
CA GLN A 50 14.00 24.06 -17.31
C GLN A 50 14.72 25.29 -16.73
N LEU A 51 13.96 26.23 -16.21
CA LEU A 51 14.46 27.37 -15.45
C LEU A 51 14.43 27.02 -13.96
N ARG A 52 15.62 26.96 -13.35
CA ARG A 52 15.78 26.82 -11.90
C ARG A 52 16.08 28.17 -11.29
N THR A 53 15.11 28.73 -10.60
CA THR A 53 15.22 30.02 -9.93
C THR A 53 15.94 29.87 -8.58
N ALA A 54 16.68 30.90 -8.19
CA ALA A 54 17.30 30.97 -6.87
C ALA A 54 16.24 31.18 -5.77
N GLU A 55 15.20 31.95 -6.08
CA GLU A 55 14.08 32.24 -5.19
C GLU A 55 12.78 31.59 -5.71
N PRO A 56 11.83 31.24 -4.82
CA PRO A 56 10.51 30.78 -5.24
C PRO A 56 9.80 31.83 -6.09
N LEU A 57 9.20 31.39 -7.20
CA LEU A 57 8.46 32.27 -8.11
C LEU A 57 7.11 31.63 -8.42
N LEU A 58 6.04 32.41 -8.23
CA LEU A 58 4.68 31.97 -8.54
C LEU A 58 4.39 32.26 -10.02
N VAL A 59 4.24 31.20 -10.81
CA VAL A 59 3.87 31.25 -12.22
C VAL A 59 2.90 30.14 -12.55
N VAL A 60 2.08 30.34 -13.57
CA VAL A 60 1.18 29.34 -14.14
C VAL A 60 1.52 29.10 -15.62
N PRO A 61 1.12 27.95 -16.20
CA PRO A 61 1.26 27.74 -17.64
C PRO A 61 0.64 28.87 -18.46
N GLY A 62 1.35 29.32 -19.50
CA GLY A 62 0.95 30.45 -20.35
C GLY A 62 1.59 31.79 -19.97
N ASP A 63 2.12 31.93 -18.75
CA ASP A 63 2.79 33.15 -18.32
C ASP A 63 4.03 33.43 -19.19
N ARG A 64 4.17 34.69 -19.61
CA ARG A 64 5.35 35.15 -20.36
C ARG A 64 6.42 35.70 -19.43
N PHE A 65 7.67 35.53 -19.82
CA PHE A 65 8.82 36.05 -19.08
C PHE A 65 9.88 36.58 -20.04
N ILE A 66 10.77 37.41 -19.49
CA ILE A 66 11.93 37.98 -20.17
C ILE A 66 13.19 37.43 -19.51
N ILE A 67 14.20 37.12 -20.31
CA ILE A 67 15.54 36.78 -19.81
C ILE A 67 16.56 37.83 -20.24
N ARG A 68 17.41 38.21 -19.29
CA ARG A 68 18.54 39.11 -19.52
C ARG A 68 19.84 38.40 -19.20
N GLN A 69 20.88 38.75 -19.92
CA GLN A 69 22.23 38.25 -19.68
C GLN A 69 22.69 38.65 -18.28
N PHE A 70 23.48 37.76 -17.64
CA PHE A 70 23.96 37.98 -16.27
C PHE A 70 24.92 39.18 -16.17
N SER A 71 25.78 39.37 -17.18
CA SER A 71 26.62 40.55 -17.33
C SER A 71 27.14 40.66 -18.78
N PRO A 72 27.05 41.83 -19.43
CA PRO A 72 26.28 43.01 -19.02
C PRO A 72 24.76 42.70 -19.01
N VAL A 73 23.99 43.51 -18.28
CA VAL A 73 22.53 43.29 -18.07
C VAL A 73 21.73 43.77 -19.28
N VAL A 74 21.77 42.98 -20.36
CA VAL A 74 21.04 43.23 -21.61
C VAL A 74 19.96 42.17 -21.83
N THR A 75 18.82 42.55 -22.41
CA THR A 75 17.78 41.59 -22.79
C THR A 75 18.30 40.70 -23.91
N ILE A 76 18.24 39.38 -23.71
CA ILE A 76 18.72 38.39 -24.68
C ILE A 76 17.61 37.51 -25.23
N GLY A 77 16.43 37.51 -24.61
CA GLY A 77 15.33 36.66 -25.01
C GLY A 77 14.16 36.70 -24.05
N GLY A 78 13.30 35.72 -24.18
CA GLY A 78 12.15 35.51 -23.31
C GLY A 78 11.54 34.15 -23.54
N GLY A 79 10.29 33.99 -23.12
CA GLY A 79 9.60 32.73 -23.32
C GLY A 79 8.25 32.65 -22.66
N MET A 80 7.72 31.43 -22.64
CA MET A 80 6.44 31.09 -22.03
C MET A 80 6.62 29.90 -21.10
N VAL A 81 6.00 29.98 -19.92
CA VAL A 81 5.94 28.88 -18.96
C VAL A 81 5.01 27.80 -19.51
N LEU A 82 5.50 26.56 -19.57
CA LEU A 82 4.71 25.40 -19.99
C LEU A 82 4.28 24.57 -18.78
N ASP A 83 5.19 24.35 -17.83
CA ASP A 83 4.90 23.59 -16.62
C ASP A 83 5.57 24.19 -15.37
N SER A 84 4.74 24.68 -14.45
CA SER A 84 5.20 25.23 -13.18
C SER A 84 5.63 24.16 -12.17
N PHE A 85 5.20 22.91 -12.35
CA PHE A 85 5.46 21.79 -11.44
C PHE A 85 6.14 20.61 -12.15
N PRO A 86 7.38 20.79 -12.61
CA PRO A 86 8.13 19.73 -13.25
C PRO A 86 8.41 18.57 -12.29
N LEU A 87 8.14 17.35 -12.72
CA LEU A 87 8.53 16.16 -11.95
C LEU A 87 10.05 15.97 -11.97
N PRO A 88 10.65 15.46 -10.87
CA PRO A 88 12.06 15.08 -10.85
C PRO A 88 12.39 14.10 -11.98
N ARG A 89 13.45 14.39 -12.73
CA ARG A 89 13.85 13.62 -13.91
C ARG A 89 15.36 13.62 -14.09
N GLY A 90 15.89 12.47 -14.54
CA GLY A 90 17.28 12.31 -14.94
C GLY A 90 17.44 12.26 -16.46
N ALA A 91 18.65 11.95 -16.93
CA ALA A 91 18.97 11.91 -18.36
C ALA A 91 18.07 10.94 -19.17
N LYS A 92 17.75 9.78 -18.60
CA LYS A 92 16.90 8.75 -19.25
C LYS A 92 15.47 9.22 -19.49
N GLN A 93 14.98 10.18 -18.72
CA GLN A 93 13.62 10.71 -18.82
C GLN A 93 13.52 11.99 -19.65
N LEU A 94 14.64 12.52 -20.16
CA LEU A 94 14.64 13.74 -20.97
C LEU A 94 13.82 13.63 -22.27
N PRO A 95 13.88 12.54 -23.05
CA PRO A 95 13.06 12.41 -24.25
C PRO A 95 11.57 12.50 -23.94
N ALA A 96 11.09 11.69 -22.98
CA ALA A 96 9.69 11.70 -22.55
C ALA A 96 9.25 13.07 -21.98
N ALA A 97 10.16 13.80 -21.31
CA ALA A 97 9.88 15.14 -20.83
C ALA A 97 9.73 16.15 -21.99
N ARG A 98 10.54 16.05 -23.05
CA ARG A 98 10.39 16.89 -24.25
C ARG A 98 9.07 16.61 -24.96
N ASP A 99 8.73 15.33 -25.12
CA ASP A 99 7.47 14.92 -25.77
C ASP A 99 6.27 15.44 -24.97
N PHE A 100 6.30 15.29 -23.64
CA PHE A 100 5.29 15.83 -22.74
C PHE A 100 5.15 17.36 -22.87
N LEU A 101 6.25 18.11 -22.82
CA LEU A 101 6.21 19.58 -22.90
C LEU A 101 5.75 20.08 -24.28
N THR A 102 6.16 19.39 -25.35
CA THR A 102 5.73 19.70 -26.72
C THR A 102 4.23 19.47 -26.88
N ALA A 103 3.71 18.36 -26.34
CA ALA A 103 2.29 18.08 -26.33
C ALA A 103 1.51 19.07 -25.45
N LEU A 104 2.11 19.51 -24.33
CA LEU A 104 1.47 20.45 -23.41
C LEU A 104 1.35 21.86 -24.00
N GLU A 105 2.33 22.28 -24.82
CA GLU A 105 2.34 23.60 -25.47
C GLU A 105 1.15 23.80 -26.44
N SER A 106 0.63 22.73 -27.03
CA SER A 106 -0.53 22.76 -27.93
C SER A 106 -1.82 22.23 -27.30
N ALA A 107 -1.79 21.79 -26.05
CA ALA A 107 -2.95 21.20 -25.38
C ALA A 107 -3.92 22.27 -24.86
N ASP A 108 -5.22 21.99 -24.99
CA ASP A 108 -6.24 22.66 -24.21
C ASP A 108 -6.23 22.16 -22.75
N LEU A 109 -7.11 22.72 -21.89
CA LEU A 109 -7.18 22.32 -20.48
C LEU A 109 -7.43 20.81 -20.31
N SER A 110 -8.29 20.23 -21.14
CA SER A 110 -8.61 18.80 -21.11
C SER A 110 -7.38 17.95 -21.45
N GLY A 111 -6.69 18.27 -22.54
CA GLY A 111 -5.43 17.64 -22.93
C GLY A 111 -4.34 17.79 -21.87
N ALA A 112 -4.22 18.97 -21.26
CA ALA A 112 -3.24 19.22 -20.20
C ALA A 112 -3.49 18.32 -18.97
N ILE A 113 -4.75 18.17 -18.55
CA ILE A 113 -5.13 17.26 -17.45
C ILE A 113 -4.80 15.81 -17.81
N ALA A 114 -5.13 15.37 -19.02
CA ALA A 114 -4.85 14.02 -19.49
C ALA A 114 -3.33 13.72 -19.53
N LEU A 115 -2.53 14.63 -20.09
CA LEU A 115 -1.07 14.52 -20.15
C LEU A 115 -0.45 14.47 -18.74
N ARG A 116 -0.89 15.35 -17.83
CA ARG A 116 -0.42 15.39 -16.44
C ARG A 116 -0.81 14.14 -15.65
N THR A 117 -1.98 13.58 -15.94
CA THR A 117 -2.41 12.29 -15.39
C THR A 117 -1.53 11.15 -15.90
N GLY A 118 -1.28 11.11 -17.21
CA GLY A 118 -0.47 10.07 -17.87
C GLY A 118 0.96 9.98 -17.34
N ARG A 119 1.65 11.13 -17.20
CA ARG A 119 3.05 11.16 -16.72
C ARG A 119 3.24 10.64 -15.28
N ARG A 120 2.17 10.60 -14.47
CA ARG A 120 2.19 10.15 -13.07
C ARG A 120 1.93 8.64 -12.90
N ASN A 121 1.63 7.92 -13.98
CA ASN A 121 1.35 6.48 -13.94
C ASN A 121 0.35 6.13 -12.83
N ALA A 122 0.68 5.14 -11.99
CA ALA A 122 -0.21 4.63 -10.94
C ALA A 122 -0.31 5.54 -9.71
N ALA A 123 0.48 6.63 -9.62
CA ALA A 123 0.32 7.60 -8.55
C ALA A 123 -0.99 8.42 -8.71
N GLY A 124 -1.49 8.53 -9.94
CA GLY A 124 -2.64 9.36 -10.28
C GLY A 124 -2.38 10.86 -10.10
N LEU A 125 -3.33 11.67 -10.55
CA LEU A 125 -3.34 13.12 -10.40
C LEU A 125 -4.54 13.52 -9.53
N ARG A 126 -4.31 14.05 -8.33
CA ARG A 126 -5.41 14.58 -7.52
C ARG A 126 -5.96 15.85 -8.16
N ARG A 127 -7.25 16.14 -7.95
CA ARG A 127 -7.86 17.34 -8.52
C ARG A 127 -7.27 18.64 -7.95
N ASP A 128 -6.83 18.65 -6.70
CA ASP A 128 -6.09 19.78 -6.11
C ASP A 128 -4.69 19.96 -6.74
N GLU A 129 -4.01 18.85 -7.06
CA GLU A 129 -2.77 18.89 -7.85
C GLU A 129 -3.03 19.47 -9.24
N ALA A 130 -4.11 19.06 -9.92
CA ALA A 130 -4.47 19.59 -11.23
C ALA A 130 -4.72 21.11 -11.18
N VAL A 131 -5.49 21.60 -10.19
CA VAL A 131 -5.70 23.05 -9.97
C VAL A 131 -4.37 23.79 -9.82
N ARG A 132 -3.46 23.31 -8.96
CA ARG A 132 -2.15 23.94 -8.77
C ARG A 132 -1.31 23.92 -10.03
N GLU A 133 -1.34 22.80 -10.76
CA GLU A 133 -0.48 22.55 -11.90
C GLU A 133 -0.92 23.26 -13.19
N THR A 134 -2.21 23.51 -13.36
CA THR A 134 -2.77 24.20 -14.54
C THR A 134 -3.09 25.66 -14.27
N GLY A 135 -3.23 26.08 -13.00
CA GLY A 135 -3.65 27.42 -12.64
C GLY A 135 -5.15 27.70 -12.84
N HIS A 136 -5.96 26.69 -13.13
CA HIS A 136 -7.40 26.86 -13.40
C HIS A 136 -8.27 26.59 -12.16
N PRO A 137 -9.44 27.25 -12.02
CA PRO A 137 -10.37 27.01 -10.91
C PRO A 137 -10.83 25.56 -10.81
N ARG A 138 -11.11 25.11 -9.57
CA ARG A 138 -11.58 23.74 -9.29
C ARG A 138 -12.79 23.33 -10.12
N GLN A 139 -13.75 24.24 -10.31
CA GLN A 139 -14.96 23.98 -11.08
C GLN A 139 -14.66 23.60 -12.55
N GLU A 140 -13.71 24.29 -13.19
CA GLU A 140 -13.30 23.98 -14.56
C GLU A 140 -12.55 22.65 -14.64
N ILE A 141 -11.68 22.37 -13.66
CA ILE A 141 -10.98 21.09 -13.55
C ILE A 141 -11.98 19.94 -13.39
N ASP A 142 -12.98 20.08 -12.52
CA ASP A 142 -13.99 19.05 -12.30
C ASP A 142 -14.79 18.79 -13.59
N LEU A 143 -15.17 19.84 -14.31
CA LEU A 143 -15.92 19.73 -15.58
C LEU A 143 -15.10 19.00 -16.66
N GLN A 144 -13.84 19.40 -16.87
CA GLN A 144 -12.98 18.75 -17.87
C GLN A 144 -12.61 17.32 -17.47
N ALA A 145 -12.35 17.08 -16.18
CA ALA A 145 -12.08 15.76 -15.66
C ALA A 145 -13.28 14.82 -15.86
N GLN A 146 -14.50 15.30 -15.66
CA GLN A 146 -15.72 14.52 -15.89
C GLN A 146 -15.84 14.10 -17.36
N ALA A 147 -15.63 15.03 -18.30
CA ALA A 147 -15.63 14.71 -19.73
C ALA A 147 -14.56 13.67 -20.12
N LEU A 148 -13.36 13.75 -19.53
CA LEU A 148 -12.28 12.76 -19.74
C LEU A 148 -12.59 11.39 -19.14
N VAL A 149 -13.42 11.33 -18.10
CA VAL A 149 -13.88 10.07 -17.51
C VAL A 149 -14.97 9.45 -18.39
N GLU A 150 -15.92 10.26 -18.86
CA GLU A 150 -17.02 9.81 -19.73
C GLU A 150 -16.52 9.28 -21.07
N ASN A 151 -15.50 9.92 -21.67
CA ASN A 151 -14.87 9.43 -22.90
C ASN A 151 -13.84 8.30 -22.67
N GLY A 152 -13.58 7.94 -21.41
CA GLY A 152 -12.71 6.81 -21.04
C GLY A 152 -11.21 7.06 -21.18
N THR A 153 -10.77 8.31 -21.35
CA THR A 153 -9.33 8.67 -21.40
C THR A 153 -8.68 8.47 -20.03
N VAL A 154 -9.37 8.89 -18.96
CA VAL A 154 -8.95 8.69 -17.57
C VAL A 154 -10.05 7.98 -16.79
N LEU A 155 -9.69 7.47 -15.63
CA LEU A 155 -10.60 6.83 -14.67
C LEU A 155 -10.66 7.70 -13.41
N ALA A 156 -11.85 7.82 -12.82
CA ALA A 156 -12.05 8.50 -11.55
C ALA A 156 -11.78 7.53 -10.38
N ALA A 157 -10.71 7.76 -9.65
CA ALA A 157 -10.36 7.07 -8.40
C ALA A 157 -10.57 8.04 -7.22
N ALA A 158 -11.83 8.17 -6.77
CA ALA A 158 -12.25 9.17 -5.79
C ALA A 158 -11.85 10.61 -6.21
N ASP A 159 -11.00 11.30 -5.44
CA ASP A 159 -10.49 12.63 -5.79
C ASP A 159 -9.25 12.62 -6.71
N SER A 160 -8.86 11.45 -7.22
CA SER A 160 -7.73 11.29 -8.14
C SER A 160 -8.18 10.84 -9.54
N LEU A 161 -7.49 11.32 -10.55
CA LEU A 161 -7.59 10.88 -11.93
C LEU A 161 -6.47 9.87 -12.21
N LEU A 162 -6.79 8.80 -12.92
CA LEU A 162 -5.86 7.74 -13.24
C LEU A 162 -5.94 7.43 -14.73
N ALA A 163 -4.81 7.45 -15.43
CA ALA A 163 -4.79 7.09 -16.84
C ALA A 163 -5.20 5.62 -17.02
N LYS A 164 -6.06 5.33 -18.01
CA LYS A 164 -6.56 3.96 -18.25
C LYS A 164 -5.42 2.95 -18.44
N SER A 165 -4.39 3.32 -19.19
CA SER A 165 -3.19 2.49 -19.41
C SER A 165 -2.46 2.20 -18.09
N ALA A 166 -2.30 3.21 -17.23
CA ALA A 166 -1.67 3.07 -15.93
C ALA A 166 -2.49 2.17 -14.98
N ALA A 167 -3.82 2.27 -15.02
CA ALA A 167 -4.72 1.40 -14.26
C ALA A 167 -4.54 -0.07 -14.65
N VAL A 168 -4.45 -0.37 -15.95
CA VAL A 168 -4.21 -1.73 -16.45
C VAL A 168 -2.86 -2.27 -15.98
N VAL A 169 -1.80 -1.45 -16.04
CA VAL A 169 -0.47 -1.86 -15.56
C VAL A 169 -0.47 -2.10 -14.05
N ALA A 170 -1.10 -1.21 -13.27
CA ALA A 170 -1.22 -1.34 -11.82
C ALA A 170 -2.04 -2.57 -11.41
N ALA A 171 -3.16 -2.83 -12.09
CA ALA A 171 -3.99 -4.02 -11.87
C ALA A 171 -3.21 -5.32 -12.16
N LYS A 172 -2.43 -5.37 -13.25
CA LYS A 172 -1.56 -6.51 -13.56
C LYS A 172 -0.53 -6.76 -12.46
N LYS A 173 0.13 -5.71 -11.96
CA LYS A 173 1.10 -5.80 -10.85
C LYS A 173 0.43 -6.29 -9.57
N LEU A 174 -0.76 -5.78 -9.24
CA LEU A 174 -1.53 -6.19 -8.08
C LEU A 174 -1.85 -7.69 -8.12
N LEU A 175 -2.39 -8.17 -9.25
CA LEU A 175 -2.72 -9.58 -9.43
C LEU A 175 -1.46 -10.47 -9.35
N ALA A 176 -0.34 -10.04 -9.95
CA ALA A 176 0.92 -10.78 -9.89
C ALA A 176 1.48 -10.87 -8.46
N GLU A 177 1.35 -9.81 -7.66
CA GLU A 177 1.80 -9.83 -6.26
C GLU A 177 0.91 -10.71 -5.38
N LEU A 178 -0.41 -10.74 -5.63
CA LEU A 178 -1.32 -11.68 -4.98
C LEU A 178 -1.00 -13.15 -5.34
N ASP A 179 -0.77 -13.45 -6.62
CA ASP A 179 -0.37 -14.79 -7.08
C ASP A 179 0.94 -15.25 -6.41
N LYS A 180 1.95 -14.38 -6.39
CA LYS A 180 3.24 -14.63 -5.71
C LYS A 180 3.05 -14.91 -4.22
N PHE A 181 2.20 -14.13 -3.54
CA PHE A 181 1.95 -14.32 -2.12
C PHE A 181 1.22 -15.62 -1.81
N GLN A 182 0.21 -15.97 -2.59
CA GLN A 182 -0.53 -17.22 -2.42
C GLN A 182 0.37 -18.43 -2.64
N LYS A 183 1.22 -18.43 -3.67
CA LYS A 183 2.21 -19.49 -3.90
C LYS A 183 3.20 -19.66 -2.74
N GLY A 184 3.61 -18.55 -2.12
CA GLY A 184 4.48 -18.58 -0.94
C GLY A 184 3.75 -18.92 0.38
N ASN A 185 2.42 -18.75 0.42
CA ASN A 185 1.59 -18.92 1.61
C ASN A 185 0.25 -19.62 1.29
N PRO A 186 0.25 -20.91 0.90
CA PRO A 186 -0.98 -21.63 0.52
C PRO A 186 -2.05 -21.65 1.62
N LEU A 187 -1.60 -21.63 2.89
CA LEU A 187 -2.46 -21.68 4.07
C LEU A 187 -2.98 -20.31 4.51
N ALA A 188 -2.56 -19.22 3.86
CA ALA A 188 -3.04 -17.88 4.19
C ALA A 188 -4.38 -17.60 3.50
N GLY A 189 -5.37 -17.16 4.26
CA GLY A 189 -6.69 -16.77 3.75
C GLY A 189 -6.69 -15.55 2.81
N GLY A 190 -5.59 -14.81 2.72
CA GLY A 190 -5.40 -13.65 1.85
C GLY A 190 -4.25 -12.77 2.32
N MET A 191 -3.80 -11.83 1.48
CA MET A 191 -2.84 -10.79 1.87
C MET A 191 -3.57 -9.63 2.54
N ALA A 192 -2.99 -9.03 3.58
CA ALA A 192 -3.53 -7.80 4.16
C ALA A 192 -3.51 -6.65 3.13
N LYS A 193 -4.59 -5.85 3.07
CA LYS A 193 -4.73 -4.71 2.14
C LYS A 193 -3.55 -3.74 2.24
N GLU A 194 -3.17 -3.37 3.44
CA GLU A 194 -2.12 -2.38 3.66
C GLU A 194 -0.75 -2.88 3.20
N THR A 195 -0.41 -4.14 3.50
CA THR A 195 0.81 -4.77 2.99
C THR A 195 0.84 -4.82 1.45
N LEU A 196 -0.29 -5.10 0.82
CA LEU A 196 -0.40 -5.09 -0.65
C LEU A 196 -0.21 -3.69 -1.21
N ARG A 197 -0.82 -2.68 -0.58
CA ARG A 197 -0.75 -1.28 -0.99
C ARG A 197 0.68 -0.74 -0.90
N GLU A 198 1.36 -1.00 0.22
CA GLU A 198 2.76 -0.60 0.46
C GLU A 198 3.71 -1.21 -0.59
N LYS A 199 3.57 -2.51 -0.88
CA LYS A 199 4.39 -3.18 -1.90
C LYS A 199 4.23 -2.61 -3.31
N LEU A 200 3.04 -2.11 -3.63
CA LEU A 200 2.74 -1.54 -4.94
C LEU A 200 3.05 -0.03 -5.00
N ASP A 201 3.37 0.60 -3.87
CA ASP A 201 3.58 2.04 -3.71
C ASP A 201 2.42 2.87 -4.31
N LEU A 202 1.20 2.50 -3.94
CA LEU A 202 -0.03 3.15 -4.43
C LEU A 202 -0.63 4.08 -3.38
N ARG A 203 -1.12 5.23 -3.85
CA ARG A 203 -1.99 6.09 -3.05
C ARG A 203 -3.30 5.36 -2.75
N GLU A 204 -3.84 5.59 -1.56
CA GLU A 204 -5.06 4.93 -1.06
C GLU A 204 -6.23 5.02 -2.05
N ALA A 205 -6.54 6.22 -2.58
CA ALA A 205 -7.64 6.41 -3.51
C ALA A 205 -7.52 5.54 -4.78
N VAL A 206 -6.31 5.45 -5.35
CA VAL A 206 -6.04 4.61 -6.53
C VAL A 206 -6.11 3.14 -6.17
N PHE A 207 -5.54 2.75 -5.02
CA PHE A 207 -5.56 1.36 -4.56
C PHE A 207 -6.98 0.86 -4.30
N SER A 208 -7.79 1.61 -3.56
CA SER A 208 -9.19 1.31 -3.27
C SER A 208 -10.01 1.20 -4.56
N PHE A 209 -9.81 2.13 -5.50
CA PHE A 209 -10.45 2.05 -6.82
C PHE A 209 -10.09 0.75 -7.56
N LEU A 210 -8.80 0.38 -7.63
CA LEU A 210 -8.36 -0.85 -8.29
C LEU A 210 -8.93 -2.10 -7.62
N LEU A 211 -8.99 -2.14 -6.28
CA LEU A 211 -9.60 -3.24 -5.54
C LEU A 211 -11.09 -3.38 -5.88
N THR A 212 -11.84 -2.28 -5.88
CA THR A 212 -13.27 -2.30 -6.26
C THR A 212 -13.44 -2.81 -7.69
N GLN A 213 -12.69 -2.28 -8.65
CA GLN A 213 -12.78 -2.69 -10.06
C GLN A 213 -12.47 -4.19 -10.25
N LEU A 214 -11.41 -4.69 -9.60
CA LEU A 214 -11.03 -6.10 -9.69
C LEU A 214 -12.01 -7.03 -8.97
N ALA A 215 -12.60 -6.58 -7.86
CA ALA A 215 -13.62 -7.34 -7.14
C ALA A 215 -14.94 -7.42 -7.94
N THR A 216 -15.39 -6.29 -8.51
CA THR A 216 -16.56 -6.26 -9.42
C THR A 216 -16.32 -7.13 -10.65
N GLY A 217 -15.09 -7.14 -11.19
CA GLY A 217 -14.66 -8.02 -12.28
C GLY A 217 -14.42 -9.49 -11.88
N LYS A 218 -14.72 -9.88 -10.63
CA LYS A 218 -14.52 -11.23 -10.08
C LYS A 218 -13.10 -11.78 -10.24
N LYS A 219 -12.09 -10.91 -10.24
CA LYS A 219 -10.67 -11.30 -10.30
C LYS A 219 -10.07 -11.50 -8.91
N ILE A 220 -10.60 -10.82 -7.91
CA ILE A 220 -10.20 -10.91 -6.51
C ILE A 220 -11.41 -11.06 -5.62
N GLU A 221 -11.19 -11.56 -4.40
CA GLU A 221 -12.14 -11.58 -3.31
C GLU A 221 -11.58 -10.78 -2.13
N ILE A 222 -12.44 -9.98 -1.50
CA ILE A 222 -12.09 -9.16 -0.33
C ILE A 222 -12.86 -9.71 0.87
N GLN A 223 -12.14 -10.08 1.92
CA GLN A 223 -12.70 -10.57 3.18
C GLN A 223 -12.16 -9.72 4.33
N GLY A 224 -12.96 -8.76 4.81
CA GLY A 224 -12.51 -7.77 5.78
C GLY A 224 -11.29 -7.01 5.26
N GLU A 225 -10.18 -7.10 5.98
CA GLU A 225 -8.89 -6.47 5.65
C GLU A 225 -7.95 -7.37 4.82
N GLN A 226 -8.43 -8.51 4.34
CA GLN A 226 -7.67 -9.43 3.51
C GLN A 226 -8.18 -9.45 2.06
N VAL A 227 -7.25 -9.62 1.12
CA VAL A 227 -7.49 -9.70 -0.32
C VAL A 227 -6.82 -10.95 -0.88
N ARG A 228 -7.52 -11.67 -1.75
CA ARG A 228 -7.01 -12.88 -2.41
C ARG A 228 -7.47 -12.95 -3.87
N LEU A 229 -6.82 -13.76 -4.69
CA LEU A 229 -7.33 -14.09 -6.03
C LEU A 229 -8.65 -14.85 -5.93
N ALA A 230 -9.58 -14.55 -6.83
CA ALA A 230 -10.87 -15.24 -6.90
C ALA A 230 -10.67 -16.74 -7.21
N GLY A 231 -11.51 -17.58 -6.61
CA GLY A 231 -11.46 -19.05 -6.80
C GLY A 231 -10.28 -19.75 -6.12
N HIS A 232 -9.37 -19.01 -5.49
CA HIS A 232 -8.29 -19.57 -4.68
C HIS A 232 -8.71 -19.51 -3.21
N GLY A 233 -9.53 -20.48 -2.80
CA GLY A 233 -9.75 -20.77 -1.38
C GLY A 233 -8.45 -21.28 -0.73
N VAL A 234 -8.44 -21.40 0.59
CA VAL A 234 -7.35 -22.11 1.30
C VAL A 234 -7.45 -23.57 0.90
N THR A 235 -6.79 -23.95 -0.19
CA THR A 235 -6.67 -25.34 -0.62
C THR A 235 -5.45 -25.93 0.05
N MET A 236 -5.69 -26.67 1.14
CA MET A 236 -4.68 -27.52 1.72
C MET A 236 -4.39 -28.67 0.75
N THR A 237 -3.13 -28.94 0.49
CA THR A 237 -2.71 -30.15 -0.22
C THR A 237 -3.16 -31.40 0.55
N ALA A 238 -3.22 -32.56 -0.11
CA ALA A 238 -3.62 -33.81 0.56
C ALA A 238 -2.70 -34.16 1.75
N ASP A 239 -1.42 -33.80 1.68
CA ASP A 239 -0.46 -34.00 2.76
C ASP A 239 -0.64 -32.97 3.89
N GLU A 240 -0.99 -31.72 3.57
CA GLU A 240 -1.32 -30.70 4.57
C GLU A 240 -2.64 -31.03 5.29
N GLU A 241 -3.66 -31.52 4.58
CA GLU A 241 -4.94 -31.95 5.18
C GLU A 241 -4.73 -33.15 6.10
N ARG A 242 -3.87 -34.11 5.69
CA ARG A 242 -3.44 -35.21 6.57
C ARG A 242 -2.71 -34.68 7.80
N ALA A 243 -1.75 -33.78 7.63
CA ALA A 243 -1.03 -33.19 8.76
C ALA A 243 -1.94 -32.40 9.71
N ARG A 244 -2.92 -31.66 9.18
CA ARG A 244 -3.95 -30.97 9.96
C ARG A 244 -4.73 -31.95 10.83
N LYS A 245 -5.24 -33.03 10.23
CA LYS A 245 -5.97 -34.09 10.95
C LYS A 245 -5.09 -34.74 12.01
N THR A 246 -3.83 -35.05 11.69
CA THR A 246 -2.89 -35.64 12.67
C THR A 246 -2.64 -34.70 13.85
N ILE A 247 -2.42 -33.41 13.60
CA ILE A 247 -2.23 -32.41 14.66
C ILE A 247 -3.49 -32.34 15.53
N GLU A 248 -4.67 -32.17 14.92
CA GLU A 248 -5.94 -32.06 15.63
C GLU A 248 -6.22 -33.32 16.47
N GLN A 249 -6.04 -34.50 15.89
CA GLN A 249 -6.20 -35.78 16.59
C GLN A 249 -5.22 -35.93 17.76
N ALA A 250 -3.95 -35.56 17.58
CA ALA A 250 -2.95 -35.65 18.65
C ALA A 250 -3.36 -34.83 19.89
N PHE A 251 -3.87 -33.60 19.69
CA PHE A 251 -4.34 -32.76 20.80
C PHE A 251 -5.73 -33.15 21.32
N SER A 252 -6.60 -33.69 20.47
CA SER A 252 -7.92 -34.19 20.87
C SER A 252 -7.82 -35.43 21.76
N VAL A 253 -7.01 -36.44 21.36
CA VAL A 253 -6.81 -37.69 22.11
C VAL A 253 -6.06 -37.44 23.43
N ALA A 254 -5.10 -36.52 23.43
CA ALA A 254 -4.33 -36.19 24.64
C ALA A 254 -5.18 -35.49 25.73
N GLY A 255 -6.29 -34.84 25.34
CA GLY A 255 -7.17 -34.11 26.25
C GLY A 255 -6.43 -33.01 27.01
N LEU A 256 -6.35 -33.16 28.34
CA LEU A 256 -5.67 -32.20 29.22
C LEU A 256 -4.20 -32.59 29.53
N LYS A 257 -3.76 -33.76 29.08
CA LYS A 257 -2.37 -34.24 29.20
C LYS A 257 -1.63 -33.99 27.88
N VAL A 258 -1.51 -32.72 27.52
CA VAL A 258 -1.08 -32.30 26.19
C VAL A 258 0.38 -32.68 25.90
N PRO A 259 0.70 -33.18 24.69
CA PRO A 259 2.07 -33.40 24.27
C PRO A 259 2.80 -32.08 24.06
N LEU A 260 4.13 -32.11 24.03
CA LEU A 260 4.91 -30.93 23.65
C LEU A 260 4.70 -30.62 22.17
N LEU A 261 4.46 -29.35 21.87
CA LEU A 261 4.21 -28.87 20.52
C LEU A 261 5.28 -29.32 19.52
N LYS A 262 6.56 -29.25 19.93
CA LYS A 262 7.71 -29.65 19.11
C LYS A 262 7.68 -31.14 18.72
N ASP A 263 7.17 -32.02 19.58
CA ASP A 263 7.17 -33.46 19.36
C ASP A 263 6.06 -33.82 18.36
N VAL A 264 4.88 -33.18 18.50
CA VAL A 264 3.79 -33.34 17.53
C VAL A 264 4.23 -32.85 16.15
N LEU A 265 4.86 -31.68 16.05
CA LEU A 265 5.35 -31.14 14.78
C LEU A 265 6.47 -31.99 14.16
N ALA A 266 7.31 -32.64 14.98
CA ALA A 266 8.37 -33.53 14.51
C ALA A 266 7.84 -34.87 13.97
N SER A 267 6.64 -35.30 14.40
CA SER A 267 6.02 -36.56 13.95
C SER A 267 5.38 -36.47 12.56
N LEU A 268 5.33 -35.28 11.95
CA LEU A 268 4.66 -35.04 10.67
C LEU A 268 5.59 -35.27 9.48
N SER A 269 5.05 -35.78 8.38
CA SER A 269 5.75 -36.00 7.10
C SER A 269 5.99 -34.71 6.28
N ILE A 270 5.69 -33.54 6.83
CA ILE A 270 5.83 -32.24 6.16
C ILE A 270 6.94 -31.40 6.81
N ASP A 271 7.51 -30.46 6.06
CA ASP A 271 8.56 -29.58 6.57
C ASP A 271 8.08 -28.69 7.73
N ARG A 272 9.04 -28.32 8.59
CA ARG A 272 8.78 -27.54 9.81
C ARG A 272 8.09 -26.18 9.56
N PRO A 273 8.47 -25.40 8.52
CA PRO A 273 7.72 -24.19 8.16
C PRO A 273 6.25 -24.46 7.82
N ARG A 274 5.94 -25.50 7.04
CA ARG A 274 4.55 -25.85 6.71
C ARG A 274 3.77 -26.31 7.94
N SER A 275 4.34 -27.17 8.78
CA SER A 275 3.65 -27.65 9.99
C SER A 275 3.36 -26.52 10.98
N GLN A 276 4.26 -25.54 11.10
CA GLN A 276 4.02 -24.32 11.88
C GLN A 276 2.88 -23.46 11.31
N LYS A 277 2.76 -23.34 9.98
CA LYS A 277 1.65 -22.62 9.35
C LYS A 277 0.30 -23.32 9.60
N ILE A 278 0.24 -24.65 9.54
CA ILE A 278 -0.99 -25.41 9.88
C ILE A 278 -1.36 -25.24 11.35
N MET A 279 -0.38 -25.29 12.26
CA MET A 279 -0.61 -25.01 13.68
C MET A 279 -1.18 -23.60 13.89
N THR A 280 -0.60 -22.60 13.22
CA THR A 280 -1.08 -21.21 13.28
C THR A 280 -2.50 -21.08 12.75
N LEU A 281 -2.84 -21.83 11.68
CA LEU A 281 -4.19 -21.90 11.13
C LEU A 281 -5.18 -22.48 12.17
N LEU A 282 -4.87 -23.62 12.79
CA LEU A 282 -5.73 -24.26 13.80
C LEU A 282 -5.94 -23.40 15.06
N LEU A 283 -4.92 -22.64 15.46
CA LEU A 283 -5.03 -21.65 16.54
C LEU A 283 -5.91 -20.46 16.14
N ARG A 284 -5.78 -19.97 14.90
CA ARG A 284 -6.58 -18.86 14.36
C ARG A 284 -8.06 -19.25 14.18
N GLU A 285 -8.32 -20.47 13.73
CA GLU A 285 -9.67 -21.05 13.64
C GLU A 285 -10.27 -21.32 15.03
N GLY A 286 -9.44 -21.30 16.08
CA GLY A 286 -9.83 -21.55 17.44
C GLY A 286 -10.06 -23.02 17.77
N ILE A 287 -9.74 -23.96 16.87
CA ILE A 287 -9.81 -25.41 17.13
C ILE A 287 -8.82 -25.77 18.24
N LEU A 288 -7.62 -25.18 18.18
CA LEU A 288 -6.62 -25.25 19.23
C LEU A 288 -6.55 -23.93 20.00
N VAL A 289 -6.23 -24.02 21.28
CA VAL A 289 -6.08 -22.87 22.18
C VAL A 289 -4.73 -22.96 22.87
N LYS A 290 -3.92 -21.91 22.75
CA LYS A 290 -2.61 -21.82 23.40
C LYS A 290 -2.76 -21.17 24.79
N LEU A 291 -2.30 -21.85 25.83
CA LEU A 291 -2.27 -21.37 27.22
C LEU A 291 -0.80 -21.26 27.68
N GLY A 292 -0.35 -20.04 28.01
CA GLY A 292 1.07 -19.79 28.31
C GLY A 292 1.97 -19.98 27.08
N ASP A 293 3.26 -20.25 27.31
CA ASP A 293 4.26 -20.23 26.22
C ASP A 293 4.32 -21.51 25.39
N GLU A 294 4.04 -22.68 25.99
CA GLU A 294 4.25 -23.99 25.34
C GLU A 294 3.03 -24.92 25.33
N LEU A 295 1.97 -24.64 26.10
CA LEU A 295 0.83 -25.55 26.20
C LEU A 295 -0.24 -25.21 25.16
N VAL A 296 -0.59 -26.18 24.33
CA VAL A 296 -1.66 -26.08 23.33
C VAL A 296 -2.68 -27.16 23.63
N PHE A 297 -3.94 -26.76 23.77
CA PHE A 297 -5.06 -27.65 24.08
C PHE A 297 -6.06 -27.66 22.94
N HIS A 298 -6.76 -28.77 22.75
CA HIS A 298 -7.93 -28.80 21.89
C HIS A 298 -9.11 -28.09 22.57
N ARG A 299 -9.88 -27.28 21.83
CA ARG A 299 -11.03 -26.54 22.39
C ARG A 299 -12.01 -27.46 23.11
N ALA A 300 -12.31 -28.63 22.54
CA ALA A 300 -13.22 -29.59 23.16
C ALA A 300 -12.75 -30.07 24.55
N ALA A 301 -11.43 -30.21 24.77
CA ALA A 301 -10.89 -30.58 26.08
C ALA A 301 -11.08 -29.47 27.12
N LEU A 302 -10.93 -28.20 26.71
CA LEU A 302 -11.20 -27.04 27.56
C LEU A 302 -12.69 -26.89 27.87
N GLU A 303 -13.58 -27.15 26.90
CA GLU A 303 -15.02 -27.16 27.15
C GLU A 303 -15.44 -28.28 28.11
N GLN A 304 -14.83 -29.47 28.00
CA GLN A 304 -15.07 -30.55 28.94
C GLN A 304 -14.55 -30.19 30.35
N LEU A 305 -13.39 -29.55 30.45
CA LEU A 305 -12.86 -29.03 31.72
C LEU A 305 -13.85 -28.05 32.37
N ARG A 306 -14.40 -27.09 31.60
CA ARG A 306 -15.40 -26.14 32.11
C ARG A 306 -16.59 -26.86 32.71
N ARG A 307 -17.13 -27.87 32.01
CA ARG A 307 -18.27 -28.67 32.50
C ARG A 307 -17.96 -29.39 33.81
N VAL A 308 -16.79 -30.02 33.92
CA VAL A 308 -16.36 -30.74 35.14
C VAL A 308 -16.24 -29.78 36.33
N VAL A 309 -15.61 -28.61 36.12
CA VAL A 309 -15.43 -27.61 37.19
C VAL A 309 -16.77 -27.03 37.64
N ILE A 310 -17.67 -26.69 36.71
CA ILE A 310 -19.01 -26.19 37.05
C ILE A 310 -19.81 -27.23 37.84
N ALA A 311 -19.73 -28.51 37.48
CA ALA A 311 -20.42 -29.57 38.20
C ALA A 311 -19.93 -29.73 39.65
N GLU A 312 -18.64 -29.49 39.90
CA GLU A 312 -18.03 -29.59 41.23
C GLU A 312 -18.48 -28.45 42.16
N LYS A 313 -19.03 -27.35 41.64
CA LYS A 313 -19.57 -26.22 42.44
C LYS A 313 -20.59 -26.67 43.49
N SER A 314 -21.43 -27.65 43.12
CA SER A 314 -22.47 -28.20 44.00
C SER A 314 -21.90 -28.96 45.21
N ARG A 315 -20.66 -29.45 45.11
CA ARG A 315 -19.98 -30.23 46.15
C ARG A 315 -19.02 -29.36 46.95
N THR A 316 -18.23 -28.55 46.26
CA THR A 316 -17.29 -27.61 46.88
C THR A 316 -17.19 -26.32 46.08
N PRO A 317 -17.78 -25.21 46.56
CA PRO A 317 -17.75 -23.93 45.85
C PRO A 317 -16.37 -23.27 45.86
N LYS A 318 -15.44 -23.75 46.70
CA LYS A 318 -14.04 -23.29 46.75
C LYS A 318 -13.10 -24.48 46.57
N MET A 319 -12.02 -24.27 45.80
CA MET A 319 -11.06 -25.28 45.42
C MET A 319 -9.64 -24.70 45.43
N ASP A 320 -8.68 -25.40 46.02
CA ASP A 320 -7.26 -25.08 45.92
C ASP A 320 -6.62 -25.77 44.69
N VAL A 321 -5.33 -25.48 44.45
CA VAL A 321 -4.58 -26.07 43.32
C VAL A 321 -4.42 -27.59 43.47
N GLY A 322 -4.36 -28.11 44.70
CA GLY A 322 -4.21 -29.54 44.98
C GLY A 322 -5.46 -30.32 44.57
N ARG A 323 -6.62 -29.89 45.04
CA ARG A 323 -7.91 -30.47 44.72
C ARG A 323 -8.24 -30.35 43.23
N PHE A 324 -7.86 -29.25 42.58
CA PHE A 324 -7.99 -29.14 41.13
C PHE A 324 -7.15 -30.17 40.37
N LYS A 325 -5.91 -30.44 40.81
CA LYS A 325 -5.07 -31.51 40.23
C LYS A 325 -5.77 -32.86 40.36
N ASP A 326 -6.33 -33.15 41.52
CA ASP A 326 -6.93 -34.46 41.82
C ASP A 326 -8.22 -34.64 41.02
N LEU A 327 -9.02 -33.59 40.87
CA LEU A 327 -10.26 -33.58 40.07
C LEU A 327 -10.00 -33.84 38.59
N ILE A 328 -8.94 -33.26 38.04
CA ILE A 328 -8.69 -33.23 36.58
C ILE A 328 -7.61 -34.24 36.15
N GLY A 329 -6.83 -34.77 37.10
CA GLY A 329 -5.80 -35.78 36.84
C GLY A 329 -4.58 -35.24 36.09
N VAL A 330 -4.21 -33.97 36.31
CA VAL A 330 -3.10 -33.28 35.63
C VAL A 330 -1.93 -32.95 36.55
N THR A 331 -0.76 -32.68 35.97
CA THR A 331 0.44 -32.28 36.73
C THR A 331 0.37 -30.81 37.15
N ARG A 332 1.16 -30.42 38.17
CA ARG A 332 1.21 -29.01 38.64
C ARG A 332 1.59 -28.04 37.53
N LYS A 333 2.45 -28.46 36.60
CA LYS A 333 2.86 -27.67 35.42
C LYS A 333 1.67 -27.31 34.52
N HIS A 334 0.62 -28.14 34.48
CA HIS A 334 -0.55 -27.93 33.63
C HIS A 334 -1.74 -27.31 34.41
N ALA A 335 -1.79 -27.54 35.73
CA ALA A 335 -2.87 -27.06 36.58
C ALA A 335 -2.98 -25.53 36.64
N ILE A 336 -1.86 -24.81 36.80
CA ILE A 336 -1.88 -23.35 36.95
C ILE A 336 -2.38 -22.64 35.67
N PRO A 337 -1.87 -22.94 34.46
CA PRO A 337 -2.37 -22.30 33.24
C PRO A 337 -3.84 -22.59 32.95
N LEU A 338 -4.33 -23.79 33.28
CA LEU A 338 -5.73 -24.15 33.14
C LEU A 338 -6.63 -23.38 34.11
N LEU A 339 -6.19 -23.20 35.35
CA LEU A 339 -6.90 -22.38 36.33
C LEU A 339 -6.92 -20.90 35.95
N GLU A 340 -5.81 -20.35 35.44
CA GLU A 340 -5.76 -18.99 34.90
C GLU A 340 -6.68 -18.80 33.70
N TYR A 341 -6.79 -19.82 32.83
CA TYR A 341 -7.76 -19.82 31.74
C TYR A 341 -9.21 -19.77 32.26
N LEU A 342 -9.56 -20.61 33.25
CA LEU A 342 -10.88 -20.60 33.87
C LEU A 342 -11.20 -19.27 34.57
N ASP A 343 -10.18 -18.62 35.15
CA ASP A 343 -10.30 -17.30 35.75
C ASP A 343 -10.63 -16.23 34.67
N ARG A 344 -9.93 -16.27 33.52
CA ARG A 344 -10.19 -15.37 32.37
C ARG A 344 -11.57 -15.57 31.76
N GLU A 345 -12.00 -16.83 31.66
CA GLU A 345 -13.33 -17.22 31.18
C GLU A 345 -14.45 -17.00 32.21
N ARG A 346 -14.12 -16.43 33.39
CA ARG A 346 -15.06 -16.16 34.50
C ARG A 346 -15.81 -17.40 35.00
N ILE A 347 -15.16 -18.56 34.94
CA ILE A 347 -15.66 -19.80 35.54
C ILE A 347 -15.18 -19.92 36.99
N THR A 348 -13.97 -19.43 37.27
CA THR A 348 -13.42 -19.36 38.62
C THR A 348 -12.96 -17.95 38.94
N ARG A 349 -12.76 -17.67 40.23
CA ARG A 349 -12.17 -16.44 40.72
C ARG A 349 -11.18 -16.75 41.83
N ARG A 350 -9.95 -16.25 41.69
CA ARG A 350 -8.92 -16.40 42.72
C ARG A 350 -9.22 -15.52 43.94
N VAL A 351 -9.26 -16.14 45.13
CA VAL A 351 -9.44 -15.49 46.43
C VAL A 351 -8.36 -16.04 47.37
N GLY A 352 -7.25 -15.31 47.48
CA GLY A 352 -6.04 -15.77 48.18
C GLY A 352 -5.42 -17.00 47.50
N ASP A 353 -5.27 -18.07 48.28
CA ASP A 353 -4.75 -19.37 47.81
C ASP A 353 -5.83 -20.31 47.24
N LEU A 354 -7.10 -19.91 47.36
CA LEU A 354 -8.25 -20.65 46.87
C LEU A 354 -8.81 -20.03 45.58
N ARG A 355 -9.58 -20.82 44.85
CA ARG A 355 -10.43 -20.38 43.76
C ARG A 355 -11.88 -20.69 44.06
N GLU A 356 -12.72 -19.69 43.93
CA GLU A 356 -14.16 -19.80 44.03
C GLU A 356 -14.75 -20.09 42.65
N ILE A 357 -15.66 -21.07 42.56
CA ILE A 357 -16.35 -21.41 41.31
C ILE A 357 -17.58 -20.50 41.18
N LEU A 358 -17.63 -19.72 40.10
CA LEU A 358 -18.60 -18.63 39.91
C LEU A 358 -20.00 -19.09 39.51
#